data_AF-A0A1H8VTW1-F1
#
_entry.id   AF-A0A1H8VTW1-F1
#
_cell.length_a   1.000
_cell.length_b   1.000
_cell.length_c   1.000
_cell.angle_alpha   90.00
_cell.angle_beta   90.00
_cell.angle_gamma   90.00
#
_symmetry.space_group_name_H-M   'P 1'
#
loop_
_entity.id
_entity.type
_entity.pdbx_description
1 polymer ?
#
loop_
_entity_poly.entity_id
_entity_poly.type
_entity_poly.pdbx_seq_one_letter_code
_entity_poly.pdbx_strand_id
1 'polypeptide(L)'
;MTYAELIKQGIAAKKMSLGQVCMKLAKKDLWVDRAILSKLQNGNLPPAKDHINKALAEIIEIDEIELRLAAARELIPSELFELIRSTGNQEIKGEGSHGGKNRVQNHY
;
A
#
# COMPACT_ATOMS: atom_id res chain seq x y z
N MET A 1 6.81 9.81 5.23
CA MET A 1 7.50 8.69 5.91
C MET A 1 8.05 7.72 4.88
N THR A 2 9.12 7.00 5.23
CA THR A 2 9.65 5.86 4.48
C THR A 2 8.98 4.57 4.93
N TYR A 3 9.12 3.50 4.15
CA TYR A 3 8.61 2.18 4.47
C TYR A 3 9.18 1.67 5.81
N ALA A 4 10.49 1.84 6.02
CA ALA A 4 11.18 1.47 7.25
C ALA A 4 10.64 2.22 8.48
N GLU A 5 10.36 3.51 8.34
CA GLU A 5 9.78 4.34 9.40
C GLU A 5 8.36 3.89 9.77
N LEU A 6 7.52 3.56 8.79
CA LEU A 6 6.16 3.07 9.02
C LEU A 6 6.17 1.77 9.83
N ILE A 7 7.03 0.81 9.44
CA ILE A 7 7.20 -0.43 10.20
C ILE A 7 7.69 -0.15 11.62
N LYS A 8 8.72 0.71 11.75
CA LYS A 8 9.30 1.04 13.05
C LYS A 8 8.27 1.67 13.98
N GLN A 9 7.47 2.61 13.47
CA GLN A 9 6.41 3.25 14.23
C GLN A 9 5.29 2.28 14.59
N GLY A 10 4.81 1.46 13.65
CA GLY A 10 3.75 0.47 13.93
C GLY A 10 4.17 -0.52 15.02
N ILE A 11 5.40 -1.05 14.93
CA ILE A 11 5.94 -1.97 15.94
C ILE A 11 6.06 -1.29 17.31
N ALA A 12 6.55 -0.05 17.35
CA ALA A 12 6.68 0.73 18.58
C ALA A 12 5.31 1.07 19.20
N ALA A 13 4.34 1.48 18.39
CA ALA A 13 2.98 1.81 18.82
C ALA A 13 2.28 0.61 19.45
N LYS A 14 2.49 -0.59 18.89
CA LYS A 14 1.97 -1.84 19.44
C LYS A 14 2.81 -2.44 20.56
N LYS A 15 3.94 -1.80 20.92
CA LYS A 15 4.90 -2.30 21.91
C LYS A 15 5.29 -3.76 21.65
N MET A 16 5.39 -4.14 20.36
CA MET A 16 5.75 -5.50 19.97
C MET A 16 7.26 -5.62 19.81
N SER A 17 7.80 -6.75 20.21
CA SER A 17 9.14 -7.17 19.81
C SER A 17 9.13 -7.73 18.39
N LEU A 18 10.27 -7.67 17.70
CA LEU A 18 10.43 -8.29 16.38
C LEU A 18 10.08 -9.79 16.41
N GLY A 19 10.42 -10.49 17.51
CA GLY A 19 10.06 -11.90 17.68
C GLY A 19 8.55 -12.13 17.71
N GLN A 20 7.79 -11.26 18.40
CA GLN A 20 6.32 -11.35 18.43
C GLN A 20 5.70 -11.11 17.06
N VAL A 21 6.25 -10.16 16.28
CA VAL A 21 5.80 -9.91 14.91
C VAL A 21 6.07 -11.14 14.03
N CYS A 22 7.27 -11.73 14.09
CA CYS A 22 7.60 -12.97 13.39
C CYS A 22 6.66 -14.12 13.78
N MET A 23 6.35 -14.28 15.08
CA MET A 23 5.39 -15.30 15.53
C MET A 23 3.99 -15.06 14.97
N LYS A 24 3.53 -13.81 14.91
CA LYS A 24 2.21 -13.48 14.35
C LYS A 24 2.16 -13.69 12.83
N LEU A 25 3.23 -13.39 12.12
CA LEU A 25 3.36 -13.70 10.69
C LEU A 25 3.34 -15.22 10.47
N ALA A 26 4.03 -15.99 11.30
CA ALA A 26 4.05 -17.45 11.22
C ALA A 26 2.66 -18.07 11.43
N LYS A 27 1.79 -17.47 12.27
CA LYS A 27 0.39 -17.89 12.43
C LYS A 27 -0.47 -17.70 11.17
N LYS A 28 0.01 -16.91 10.21
CA LYS A 28 -0.62 -16.68 8.89
C LYS A 28 0.10 -17.44 7.78
N ASP A 29 0.88 -18.48 8.12
CA ASP A 29 1.75 -19.23 7.20
C ASP A 29 2.79 -18.38 6.47
N LEU A 30 3.16 -17.22 7.04
CA LEU A 30 4.20 -16.34 6.53
C LEU A 30 5.43 -16.41 7.42
N TRP A 31 6.40 -17.24 7.05
CA TRP A 31 7.68 -17.31 7.75
C TRP A 31 8.61 -16.16 7.33
N VAL A 32 8.85 -15.26 8.26
CA VAL A 32 9.81 -14.16 8.13
C VAL A 32 10.80 -14.23 9.28
N ASP A 33 12.08 -14.33 8.95
CA ASP A 33 13.15 -14.36 9.95
C ASP A 33 13.28 -13.00 10.66
N ARG A 34 13.64 -13.03 11.94
CA ARG A 34 13.84 -11.83 12.75
C ARG A 34 14.92 -10.91 12.17
N ALA A 35 15.98 -11.46 11.60
CA ALA A 35 17.03 -10.70 10.93
C ALA A 35 16.51 -10.00 9.67
N ILE A 36 15.62 -10.64 8.91
CA ILE A 36 14.96 -10.01 7.76
C ILE A 36 14.09 -8.84 8.23
N LEU A 37 13.24 -9.08 9.24
CA LEU A 37 12.37 -8.04 9.77
C LEU A 37 13.16 -6.86 10.35
N SER A 38 14.28 -7.13 11.03
CA SER A 38 15.19 -6.09 11.53
C SER A 38 15.82 -5.29 10.39
N LYS A 39 16.23 -5.95 9.30
CA LYS A 39 16.78 -5.26 8.12
C LYS A 39 15.72 -4.40 7.43
N LEU A 40 14.48 -4.88 7.31
CA LEU A 40 13.35 -4.10 6.78
C LEU A 40 13.06 -2.87 7.65
N GLN A 41 13.02 -3.03 8.97
CA GLN A 41 12.81 -1.93 9.91
C GLN A 41 13.92 -0.87 9.85
N ASN A 42 15.16 -1.28 9.53
CA ASN A 42 16.31 -0.40 9.44
C ASN A 42 16.55 0.16 8.03
N GLY A 43 15.72 -0.19 7.03
CA GLY A 43 15.90 0.25 5.64
C GLY A 43 17.10 -0.39 4.93
N ASN A 44 17.67 -1.47 5.49
CA ASN A 44 18.80 -2.19 4.91
C ASN A 44 18.38 -3.25 3.89
N LEU A 45 17.08 -3.47 3.72
CA LEU A 45 16.50 -4.30 2.68
C LEU A 45 15.41 -3.52 1.95
N PRO A 46 15.21 -3.79 0.65
CA PRO A 46 14.07 -3.25 -0.07
C PRO A 46 12.77 -3.72 0.58
N PRO A 47 11.65 -3.01 0.33
CA PRO A 47 10.35 -3.36 0.86
C PRO A 47 9.98 -4.82 0.60
N ALA A 48 9.29 -5.45 1.55
CA ALA A 48 8.88 -6.84 1.42
C ALA A 48 7.82 -7.03 0.31
N LYS A 49 7.53 -8.29 -0.01
CA LYS A 49 6.47 -8.64 -0.97
C LYS A 49 5.10 -8.16 -0.48
N ASP A 50 4.19 -7.88 -1.42
CA ASP A 50 2.85 -7.32 -1.14
C ASP A 50 2.07 -8.08 -0.06
N HIS A 51 2.04 -9.41 -0.12
CA HIS A 51 1.34 -10.23 0.88
C HIS A 51 1.97 -10.13 2.29
N ILE A 52 3.29 -9.95 2.38
CA ILE A 52 3.98 -9.72 3.66
C ILE A 52 3.62 -8.32 4.17
N ASN A 53 3.60 -7.31 3.29
CA ASN A 53 3.21 -5.94 3.67
C ASN A 53 1.77 -5.90 4.19
N LYS A 54 0.84 -6.59 3.55
CA LYS A 54 -0.55 -6.72 4.02
C LYS A 54 -0.62 -7.33 5.41
N ALA A 55 0.04 -8.48 5.60
CA ALA A 55 0.05 -9.14 6.89
C ALA A 55 0.75 -8.30 7.98
N LEU A 56 1.83 -7.60 7.64
CA LEU A 56 2.51 -6.68 8.54
C LEU A 56 1.59 -5.53 8.96
N ALA A 57 0.93 -4.87 8.00
CA ALA A 57 0.01 -3.77 8.26
C ALA A 57 -1.11 -4.19 9.21
N GLU A 58 -1.69 -5.37 8.99
CA GLU A 58 -2.70 -5.93 9.89
C GLU A 58 -2.15 -6.24 11.29
N ILE A 59 -0.94 -6.83 11.37
CA ILE A 59 -0.33 -7.23 12.66
C ILE A 59 0.05 -6.04 13.52
N ILE A 60 0.59 -5.00 12.91
CA ILE A 60 1.05 -3.78 13.60
C ILE A 60 -0.01 -2.67 13.59
N GLU A 61 -1.20 -2.97 13.02
CA GLU A 61 -2.37 -2.09 12.81
C GLU A 61 -2.00 -0.70 12.29
N ILE A 62 -1.29 -0.67 11.17
CA ILE A 62 -1.08 0.54 10.37
C ILE A 62 -1.93 0.46 9.10
N ASP A 63 -2.14 1.60 8.46
CA ASP A 63 -2.88 1.65 7.20
C ASP A 63 -2.17 0.81 6.13
N GLU A 64 -2.89 -0.18 5.59
CA GLU A 64 -2.36 -1.10 4.59
C GLU A 64 -1.97 -0.35 3.31
N ILE A 65 -2.80 0.61 2.88
CA ILE A 65 -2.59 1.37 1.66
C ILE A 65 -1.35 2.24 1.81
N GLU A 66 -1.19 2.92 2.93
CA GLU A 66 -0.04 3.76 3.22
C GLU A 66 1.27 2.96 3.20
N LEU A 67 1.31 1.80 3.86
CA LEU A 67 2.50 0.95 3.87
C LEU A 67 2.85 0.46 2.46
N ARG A 68 1.84 0.05 1.68
CA ARG A 68 2.02 -0.47 0.32
C ARG A 68 2.43 0.64 -0.66
N LEU A 69 1.91 1.85 -0.49
CA LEU A 69 2.34 3.02 -1.27
C LEU A 69 3.80 3.39 -0.97
N ALA A 70 4.20 3.38 0.31
CA ALA A 70 5.59 3.60 0.68
C ALA A 70 6.51 2.52 0.09
N ALA A 71 6.07 1.25 0.12
CA ALA A 71 6.80 0.15 -0.52
C ALA A 71 6.94 0.35 -2.04
N ALA A 72 5.86 0.73 -2.73
CA ALA A 72 5.88 0.97 -4.17
C ALA A 72 6.81 2.12 -4.54
N ARG A 73 6.76 3.24 -3.80
CA ARG A 73 7.60 4.43 -4.03
C ARG A 73 9.10 4.11 -3.93
N GLU A 74 9.48 3.21 -3.04
CA GLU A 74 10.89 2.82 -2.85
C GLU A 74 11.34 1.70 -3.81
N LEU A 75 10.42 0.86 -4.27
CA LEU A 75 10.73 -0.25 -5.16
C LEU A 75 10.88 0.18 -6.63
N ILE A 76 10.11 1.17 -7.06
CA ILE A 76 10.10 1.61 -8.46
C ILE A 76 10.82 2.95 -8.63
N PRO A 77 11.43 3.20 -9.79
CA PRO A 77 12.04 4.50 -10.08
C PRO A 77 11.05 5.65 -9.88
N SER A 78 11.51 6.76 -9.34
CA SER A 78 10.69 7.94 -9.05
C SER A 78 9.91 8.43 -10.26
N GLU A 79 10.52 8.42 -11.44
CA GLU A 79 9.88 8.80 -12.70
C GLU A 79 8.67 7.91 -13.03
N LEU A 80 8.79 6.60 -12.82
CA LEU A 80 7.71 5.65 -13.06
C LEU A 80 6.59 5.80 -12.01
N PHE A 81 6.95 6.06 -10.75
CA PHE A 81 5.97 6.31 -9.69
C PHE A 81 5.14 7.57 -9.96
N GLU A 82 5.79 8.68 -10.32
CA GLU A 82 5.09 9.92 -10.65
C GLU A 82 4.24 9.79 -11.92
N LEU A 83 4.66 8.99 -12.90
CA LEU A 83 3.84 8.68 -14.08
C LEU A 83 2.57 7.91 -13.71
N ILE A 84 2.67 6.87 -12.88
CA ILE A 84 1.51 6.10 -12.40
C ILE A 84 0.59 7.00 -11.59
N ARG A 85 1.14 7.82 -10.69
CA ARG A 85 0.39 8.73 -9.82
C ARG A 85 -0.35 9.81 -10.61
N SER A 86 0.33 10.45 -11.57
CA SER A 86 -0.26 11.48 -12.42
C SER A 86 -1.35 10.93 -13.33
N THR A 87 -1.18 9.70 -13.82
CA THR A 87 -2.20 9.01 -14.63
C THR A 87 -3.41 8.59 -13.78
N GLY A 88 -3.19 8.09 -12.56
CA GLY A 88 -4.27 7.69 -11.65
C GLY A 88 -5.09 8.87 -11.09
N ASN A 89 -4.49 10.06 -10.99
CA ASN A 89 -5.18 11.29 -10.58
C ASN A 89 -5.95 11.98 -11.72
N GLN A 90 -5.87 11.47 -12.95
CA GLN A 90 -6.76 11.89 -14.03
C GLN A 90 -8.11 11.23 -13.79
N GLU A 91 -8.89 11.78 -12.85
CA GLU A 91 -10.33 11.62 -12.92
C GLU A 91 -10.75 11.94 -14.35
N ILE A 92 -11.53 11.02 -14.91
CA ILE A 92 -12.27 11.11 -16.15
C ILE A 92 -12.81 12.54 -16.33
N LYS A 93 -12.04 13.42 -16.96
CA LYS A 93 -12.54 14.71 -17.46
C LYS A 93 -13.31 14.42 -18.74
N GLY A 94 -14.48 13.81 -18.58
CA GLY A 94 -15.52 13.81 -19.60
C GLY A 94 -16.11 15.21 -19.69
N GLU A 95 -15.44 16.10 -20.43
CA GLU A 95 -16.05 17.34 -20.90
C GLU A 95 -16.88 17.06 -22.17
N GLY A 96 -18.13 17.54 -22.20
CA GLY A 96 -19.00 17.52 -23.40
C GLY A 96 -20.41 16.97 -23.16
N SER A 97 -21.35 17.64 -22.47
CA SER A 97 -22.04 18.91 -22.80
C SER A 97 -23.23 18.76 -23.78
N HIS A 98 -24.32 19.44 -23.41
CA HIS A 98 -25.51 19.86 -24.18
C HIS A 98 -26.76 18.96 -24.22
N GLY A 99 -27.80 19.48 -23.56
CA GLY A 99 -29.16 19.00 -23.65
C GLY A 99 -29.79 19.23 -25.03
N GLY A 100 -30.84 18.45 -25.29
CA GLY A 100 -31.67 18.58 -26.47
C GLY A 100 -32.85 17.62 -26.34
N LYS A 101 -34.04 18.19 -26.11
CA LYS A 101 -35.33 17.50 -26.20
C LYS A 101 -35.38 16.69 -27.50
N ASN A 102 -35.83 15.44 -27.46
CA ASN A 102 -36.72 14.98 -28.52
C ASN A 102 -37.69 13.88 -28.08
N ARG A 103 -38.95 14.26 -28.26
CA ARG A 103 -40.18 13.50 -28.19
C ARG A 103 -40.13 12.38 -29.23
N VAL A 104 -40.42 11.14 -28.83
CA VAL A 104 -40.89 10.13 -29.77
C VAL A 104 -42.21 9.60 -29.24
N GLN A 105 -43.28 10.05 -29.91
CA GLN A 105 -44.60 9.43 -29.85
C GLN A 105 -44.48 8.08 -30.57
N ASN A 106 -44.83 6.98 -29.90
CA ASN A 106 -45.18 5.74 -30.58
C ASN A 106 -46.71 5.63 -30.59
N HIS A 107 -47.27 5.89 -31.77
CA HIS A 107 -48.50 5.27 -32.24
C HIS A 107 -48.20 3.81 -32.57
N TYR A 108 -49.00 2.88 -32.06
CA TYR A 108 -49.66 1.81 -32.81
C TYR A 108 -50.74 1.18 -31.93
#